data_AF-A0A498SLI4-F1
#
_entry.id   AF-A0A498SLI4-F1
#
_cell.length_a   1.000
_cell.length_b   1.000
_cell.length_c   1.000
_cell.angle_alpha   90.00
_cell.angle_beta   90.00
_cell.angle_gamma   90.00
#
_symmetry.space_group_name_H-M   'P 1'
#
loop_
_entity.id
_entity.type
_entity.pdbx_description
1 polymer ?
#
loop_
_entity_poly.entity_id
_entity_poly.type
_entity_poly.pdbx_seq_one_letter_code
_entity_poly.pdbx_strand_id
1 'polypeptide(L)'
;MCSEASGDVMRHWMTTLWVLTLGGVLMCGTVMMHMAKSMPSLLVVTVATEETDGLKRLKRTADANDIRLKIFGMGEKWQGGNTRIEQGGGQKIRILRKSLEEYKDRNDLIILFVDAYDVIFWGNEEQILRKFFTFFDGFRVVFSSEPFCWPNKNLAPKYPLVNFGCRYLNSGVFMGFAPEIWSLINYKDVEDNDDDQLYYTHLYLDEKIRVSLSS
;
A
#
# COMPACT_ATOMS: atom_id res chain seq x y z
N MET A 1 33.37 -74.51 21.24
CA MET A 1 32.23 -74.08 22.06
C MET A 1 32.32 -72.57 22.18
N CYS A 2 31.42 -71.85 21.51
CA CYS A 2 31.00 -70.43 21.67
C CYS A 2 32.08 -69.33 21.74
N SER A 3 31.97 -68.16 21.12
CA SER A 3 30.81 -67.48 20.54
C SER A 3 31.24 -66.42 19.52
N GLU A 4 30.54 -66.39 18.40
CA GLU A 4 30.31 -65.20 17.58
C GLU A 4 29.62 -64.11 18.43
N ALA A 5 30.18 -62.91 18.48
CA ALA A 5 29.48 -61.72 18.96
C ALA A 5 30.25 -60.43 18.60
N SER A 6 30.45 -60.16 17.30
CA SER A 6 31.05 -58.88 16.87
C SER A 6 30.43 -58.26 15.62
N GLY A 7 29.33 -58.83 15.10
CA GLY A 7 28.67 -58.36 13.87
C GLY A 7 27.42 -57.49 14.08
N ASP A 8 26.66 -57.73 15.15
CA ASP A 8 25.31 -57.16 15.30
C ASP A 8 25.27 -55.78 15.96
N VAL A 9 26.26 -55.46 16.80
CA VAL A 9 26.33 -54.14 17.41
C VAL A 9 26.69 -53.10 16.35
N MET A 10 27.49 -53.40 15.34
CA MET A 10 27.90 -52.37 14.36
C MET A 10 26.83 -52.06 13.29
N ARG A 11 25.91 -52.99 13.02
CA ARG A 11 24.78 -52.77 12.10
C ARG A 11 23.67 -51.92 12.70
N HIS A 12 23.46 -51.97 14.02
CA HIS A 12 22.41 -51.21 14.66
C HIS A 12 22.71 -49.70 14.69
N TRP A 13 23.98 -49.31 14.91
CA TRP A 13 24.38 -47.90 14.96
C TRP A 13 24.51 -47.26 13.57
N MET A 14 24.79 -48.06 12.53
CA MET A 14 24.84 -47.54 11.16
C MET A 14 23.44 -47.24 10.62
N THR A 15 22.41 -48.02 10.93
CA THR A 15 21.04 -47.73 10.47
C THR A 15 20.37 -46.58 11.21
N THR A 16 20.71 -46.32 12.48
CA THR A 16 20.18 -45.16 13.21
C THR A 16 20.74 -43.83 12.70
N LEU A 17 21.95 -43.82 12.15
CA LEU A 17 22.61 -42.61 11.67
C LEU A 17 22.04 -42.10 10.32
N TRP A 18 21.57 -43.00 9.45
CA TRP A 18 20.95 -42.62 8.17
C TRP A 18 19.52 -42.06 8.30
N VAL A 19 18.80 -42.42 9.37
CA VAL A 19 17.43 -41.91 9.60
C VAL A 19 17.46 -40.47 10.14
N LEU A 20 18.51 -40.07 10.86
CA LEU A 20 18.64 -38.71 11.40
C LEU A 20 19.15 -37.69 10.37
N THR A 21 19.85 -38.12 9.31
CA THR A 21 20.33 -37.21 8.25
C THR A 21 19.26 -36.91 7.19
N LEU A 22 18.32 -37.84 6.95
CA LEU A 22 17.17 -37.60 6.06
C LEU A 22 16.11 -36.69 6.68
N GLY A 23 15.91 -36.74 8.00
CA GLY A 23 14.97 -35.86 8.70
C GLY A 23 15.40 -34.40 8.76
N GLY A 24 16.71 -34.14 8.89
CA GLY A 24 17.25 -32.77 8.96
C GLY A 24 17.22 -32.02 7.63
N VAL A 25 17.46 -32.70 6.51
CA VAL A 25 17.41 -32.09 5.16
C VAL A 25 15.97 -31.83 4.73
N LEU A 26 15.03 -32.73 5.08
CA LEU A 26 13.62 -32.56 4.75
C LEU A 26 12.96 -31.46 5.59
N MET A 27 13.31 -31.33 6.88
CA MET A 27 12.84 -30.24 7.74
C MET A 27 13.45 -28.88 7.38
N CYS A 28 14.71 -28.83 6.92
CA CYS A 28 15.29 -27.59 6.42
C CYS A 28 14.66 -27.14 5.08
N GLY A 29 14.28 -28.10 4.22
CA GLY A 29 13.56 -27.85 2.98
C GLY A 29 12.10 -27.39 3.18
N THR A 30 11.40 -27.91 4.18
CA THR A 30 10.03 -27.46 4.52
C THR A 30 10.00 -26.12 5.25
N VAL A 31 11.05 -25.80 6.04
CA VAL A 31 11.20 -24.48 6.68
C VAL A 31 11.58 -23.40 5.66
N MET A 32 12.38 -23.69 4.63
CA MET A 32 12.64 -22.72 3.54
C MET A 32 11.43 -22.47 2.62
N MET A 33 10.48 -23.40 2.56
CA MET A 33 9.26 -23.22 1.74
C MET A 33 8.20 -22.35 2.43
N HIS A 34 8.34 -22.11 3.74
CA HIS A 34 7.58 -21.09 4.44
C HIS A 34 8.30 -19.74 4.32
N MET A 35 7.75 -18.87 3.46
CA MET A 35 7.97 -17.42 3.41
C MET A 35 9.02 -16.88 2.43
N ALA A 36 9.11 -17.43 1.21
CA ALA A 36 9.32 -16.54 0.05
C ALA A 36 7.95 -15.93 -0.32
N LYS A 37 7.37 -15.10 0.56
CA LYS A 37 6.20 -14.31 0.18
C LYS A 37 6.73 -13.33 -0.86
N SER A 38 6.44 -13.58 -2.14
CA SER A 38 6.80 -12.66 -3.22
C SER A 38 6.30 -11.28 -2.81
N MET A 39 7.18 -10.28 -2.85
CA MET A 39 6.81 -8.89 -2.57
C MET A 39 5.55 -8.56 -3.38
N PRO A 40 4.52 -7.96 -2.74
CA PRO A 40 3.35 -7.51 -3.45
C PRO A 40 3.72 -6.65 -4.65
N SER A 41 2.97 -6.80 -5.74
CA SER A 41 3.12 -5.96 -6.92
C SER A 41 2.64 -4.53 -6.64
N LEU A 42 3.16 -3.53 -7.38
CA LEU A 42 2.69 -2.15 -7.28
C LEU A 42 1.78 -1.77 -8.44
N LEU A 43 0.63 -1.18 -8.12
CA LEU A 43 -0.20 -0.45 -9.07
C LEU A 43 -0.16 1.04 -8.74
N VAL A 44 0.44 1.82 -9.62
CA VAL A 44 0.45 3.28 -9.51
C VAL A 44 -0.70 3.87 -10.29
N VAL A 45 -1.53 4.68 -9.62
CA VAL A 45 -2.73 5.29 -10.20
C VAL A 45 -2.79 6.79 -9.94
N THR A 46 -3.45 7.49 -10.85
CA THR A 46 -3.79 8.91 -10.70
C THR A 46 -5.19 9.15 -11.26
N VAL A 47 -5.84 10.22 -10.82
CA VAL A 47 -7.05 10.75 -11.46
C VAL A 47 -6.70 12.00 -12.26
N ALA A 48 -7.08 12.03 -13.54
CA ALA A 48 -6.95 13.20 -14.40
C ALA A 48 -8.07 13.21 -15.44
N THR A 49 -8.73 14.34 -15.61
CA THR A 49 -9.84 14.51 -16.56
C THR A 49 -9.39 15.03 -17.93
N GLU A 50 -8.19 15.62 -17.99
CA GLU A 50 -7.63 16.22 -19.20
C GLU A 50 -6.10 16.06 -19.25
N GLU A 51 -5.54 16.10 -20.47
CA GLU A 51 -4.10 15.98 -20.71
C GLU A 51 -3.39 17.34 -20.54
N THR A 52 -3.13 17.72 -19.30
CA THR A 52 -2.38 18.95 -18.97
C THR A 52 -0.86 18.77 -19.08
N ASP A 53 -0.11 19.87 -19.08
CA ASP A 53 1.35 19.81 -19.00
C ASP A 53 1.86 19.20 -17.68
N GLY A 54 1.09 19.35 -16.60
CA GLY A 54 1.33 18.66 -15.33
C GLY A 54 1.25 17.14 -15.47
N LEU A 55 0.17 16.65 -16.08
CA LEU A 55 0.01 15.21 -16.33
C LEU A 55 1.09 14.67 -17.29
N LYS A 56 1.41 15.41 -18.35
CA LYS A 56 2.52 15.04 -19.27
C LYS A 56 3.84 14.92 -18.54
N ARG A 57 4.10 15.82 -17.56
CA ARG A 57 5.30 15.77 -16.73
C ARG A 57 5.30 14.56 -15.81
N LEU A 58 4.18 14.26 -15.15
CA LEU A 58 4.02 13.06 -14.33
C LEU A 58 4.30 11.79 -15.16
N LYS A 59 3.64 11.63 -16.31
CA LYS A 59 3.83 10.52 -17.25
C LYS A 59 5.29 10.36 -17.65
N ARG A 60 5.94 11.45 -18.06
CA ARG A 60 7.37 11.43 -18.45
C ARG A 60 8.27 10.92 -17.31
N THR A 61 8.02 11.36 -16.08
CA THR A 61 8.82 10.90 -14.93
C THR A 61 8.49 9.49 -14.49
N ALA A 62 7.24 9.03 -14.68
CA ALA A 62 6.87 7.64 -14.46
C ALA A 62 7.60 6.73 -15.46
N ASP A 63 7.55 7.07 -16.75
CA ASP A 63 8.24 6.34 -17.82
C ASP A 63 9.76 6.29 -17.59
N ALA A 64 10.37 7.42 -17.18
CA ALA A 64 11.80 7.49 -16.88
C ALA A 64 12.23 6.66 -15.65
N ASN A 65 11.28 6.21 -14.83
CA ASN A 65 11.52 5.37 -13.63
C ASN A 65 10.92 3.96 -13.78
N ASP A 66 10.55 3.55 -15.00
CA ASP A 66 9.93 2.26 -15.30
C ASP A 66 8.63 2.00 -14.51
N ILE A 67 7.87 3.05 -14.21
CA ILE A 67 6.61 2.97 -13.47
C ILE A 67 5.44 2.93 -14.45
N ARG A 68 4.64 1.86 -14.38
CA ARG A 68 3.39 1.76 -15.11
C ARG A 68 2.28 2.57 -14.42
N LEU A 69 2.12 3.82 -14.83
CA LEU A 69 1.05 4.71 -14.34
C LEU A 69 -0.29 4.41 -15.03
N LYS A 70 -1.35 4.14 -14.25
CA LYS A 70 -2.74 4.13 -14.74
C LYS A 70 -3.42 5.47 -14.47
N ILE A 71 -4.05 6.02 -15.50
CA ILE A 71 -4.76 7.30 -15.44
C ILE A 71 -6.26 7.01 -15.51
N PHE A 72 -7.01 7.43 -14.50
CA PHE A 72 -8.46 7.28 -14.45
C PHE A 72 -9.17 8.63 -14.68
N GLY A 73 -10.39 8.56 -15.21
CA GLY A 73 -11.24 9.74 -15.41
C GLY A 73 -10.95 10.56 -16.68
N MET A 74 -10.02 10.14 -17.54
CA MET A 74 -9.64 10.89 -18.73
C MET A 74 -10.85 11.12 -19.65
N GLY A 75 -11.12 12.38 -20.00
CA GLY A 75 -12.26 12.80 -20.81
C GLY A 75 -13.57 13.00 -20.04
N GLU A 76 -13.63 12.67 -18.74
CA GLU A 76 -14.78 13.05 -17.91
C GLU A 76 -14.81 14.56 -17.67
N LYS A 77 -16.00 15.15 -17.61
CA LYS A 77 -16.15 16.56 -17.19
C LYS A 77 -15.81 16.67 -15.71
N TRP A 78 -14.93 17.61 -15.36
CA TRP A 78 -14.63 17.92 -13.96
C TRP A 78 -15.81 18.64 -13.29
N GLN A 79 -16.26 18.07 -12.19
CA GLN A 79 -17.33 18.51 -11.30
C GLN A 79 -16.85 18.70 -9.85
N GLY A 80 -15.57 18.40 -9.57
CA GLY A 80 -15.01 18.45 -8.22
C GLY A 80 -14.68 19.83 -7.68
N GLY A 81 -15.35 20.88 -8.12
CA GLY A 81 -15.12 22.26 -7.66
C GLY A 81 -13.81 22.87 -8.14
N ASN A 82 -13.46 24.05 -7.64
CA ASN A 82 -12.19 24.72 -7.97
C ASN A 82 -11.14 24.42 -6.91
N THR A 83 -10.53 23.23 -7.00
CA THR A 83 -9.55 22.72 -6.01
C THR A 83 -8.28 23.56 -5.88
N ARG A 84 -8.04 24.55 -6.74
CA ARG A 84 -6.92 25.49 -6.62
C ARG A 84 -7.19 26.64 -5.67
N ILE A 85 -8.46 26.91 -5.37
CA ILE A 85 -8.90 28.12 -4.65
C ILE A 85 -9.79 27.74 -3.45
N GLU A 86 -10.55 26.65 -3.56
CA GLU A 86 -11.54 26.23 -2.57
C GLU A 86 -11.49 24.71 -2.32
N GLN A 87 -12.30 24.25 -1.36
CA GLN A 87 -12.55 22.84 -1.09
C GLN A 87 -13.11 22.12 -2.32
N GLY A 88 -12.80 20.83 -2.46
CA GLY A 88 -13.32 20.00 -3.54
C GLY A 88 -12.52 18.73 -3.78
N GLY A 89 -12.74 18.09 -4.92
CA GLY A 89 -11.99 16.89 -5.31
C GLY A 89 -12.64 15.55 -4.95
N GLY A 90 -13.82 15.53 -4.34
CA GLY A 90 -14.61 14.32 -4.06
C GLY A 90 -14.86 13.46 -5.29
N GLN A 91 -14.93 14.07 -6.48
CA GLN A 91 -14.99 13.37 -7.76
C GLN A 91 -13.81 12.41 -7.96
N LYS A 92 -12.61 12.72 -7.43
CA LYS A 92 -11.46 11.80 -7.46
C LYS A 92 -11.80 10.50 -6.72
N ILE A 93 -12.44 10.59 -5.56
CA ILE A 93 -12.84 9.43 -4.76
C ILE A 93 -13.89 8.61 -5.52
N ARG A 94 -14.90 9.24 -6.14
CA ARG A 94 -15.88 8.55 -7.00
C ARG A 94 -15.21 7.80 -8.15
N ILE A 95 -14.29 8.45 -8.86
CA ILE A 95 -13.55 7.85 -9.98
C ILE A 95 -12.70 6.66 -9.47
N LEU A 96 -12.00 6.82 -8.35
CA LEU A 96 -11.23 5.75 -7.73
C LEU A 96 -12.10 4.56 -7.34
N ARG A 97 -13.30 4.78 -6.77
CA ARG A 97 -14.26 3.70 -6.47
C ARG A 97 -14.62 2.94 -7.74
N LYS A 98 -14.97 3.63 -8.81
CA LYS A 98 -15.32 2.92 -10.05
C LYS A 98 -14.12 2.13 -10.62
N SER A 99 -12.92 2.72 -10.58
CA SER A 99 -11.75 2.16 -11.23
C SER A 99 -11.01 1.09 -10.43
N LEU A 100 -11.12 1.11 -9.10
CA LEU A 100 -10.40 0.19 -8.23
C LEU A 100 -11.20 -1.06 -7.83
N GLU A 101 -12.47 -1.16 -8.23
CA GLU A 101 -13.34 -2.28 -7.87
C GLU A 101 -12.77 -3.64 -8.29
N GLU A 102 -12.14 -3.72 -9.47
CA GLU A 102 -11.53 -4.96 -9.98
C GLU A 102 -10.35 -5.46 -9.13
N TYR A 103 -9.80 -4.63 -8.24
CA TYR A 103 -8.66 -4.98 -7.38
C TYR A 103 -9.04 -5.23 -5.92
N LYS A 104 -10.31 -5.09 -5.55
CA LYS A 104 -10.75 -5.09 -4.15
C LYS A 104 -10.36 -6.33 -3.34
N ASP A 105 -10.18 -7.47 -4.00
CA ASP A 105 -9.84 -8.75 -3.35
C ASP A 105 -8.34 -9.14 -3.54
N ARG A 106 -7.52 -8.26 -4.12
CA ARG A 106 -6.10 -8.51 -4.43
C ARG A 106 -5.18 -8.24 -3.24
N ASN A 107 -5.04 -9.23 -2.36
CA ASN A 107 -4.15 -9.18 -1.19
C ASN A 107 -2.65 -9.12 -1.52
N ASP A 108 -2.28 -9.41 -2.77
CA ASP A 108 -0.91 -9.38 -3.33
C ASP A 108 -0.59 -8.08 -4.08
N LEU A 109 -1.46 -7.06 -3.96
CA LEU A 109 -1.34 -5.80 -4.66
C LEU A 109 -1.29 -4.62 -3.69
N ILE A 110 -0.28 -3.76 -3.88
CA ILE A 110 -0.22 -2.43 -3.27
C ILE A 110 -0.66 -1.41 -4.31
N ILE A 111 -1.54 -0.51 -3.91
CA ILE A 111 -1.95 0.65 -4.71
C ILE A 111 -1.21 1.87 -4.18
N LEU A 112 -0.58 2.62 -5.09
CA LEU A 112 -0.09 3.97 -4.83
C LEU A 112 -0.93 4.94 -5.64
N PHE A 113 -1.71 5.76 -4.95
CA PHE A 113 -2.37 6.92 -5.53
C PHE A 113 -1.45 8.14 -5.45
N VAL A 114 -1.39 8.91 -6.53
CA VAL A 114 -0.81 10.24 -6.57
C VAL A 114 -1.77 11.20 -7.29
N ASP A 115 -1.76 12.47 -6.90
CA ASP A 115 -2.37 13.53 -7.69
C ASP A 115 -1.62 13.71 -9.02
N ALA A 116 -2.32 14.21 -10.02
CA ALA A 116 -1.82 14.22 -11.39
C ALA A 116 -0.91 15.42 -11.72
N TYR A 117 -1.39 16.62 -11.42
CA TYR A 117 -0.95 17.82 -12.16
C TYR A 117 0.29 18.50 -11.56
N ASP A 118 0.65 18.17 -10.33
CA ASP A 118 1.73 18.78 -9.55
C ASP A 118 2.70 17.74 -8.94
N VAL A 119 2.59 16.47 -9.34
CA VAL A 119 3.47 15.38 -8.88
C VAL A 119 4.48 14.97 -9.96
N ILE A 120 5.65 14.51 -9.52
CA ILE A 120 6.64 13.81 -10.33
C ILE A 120 7.16 12.58 -9.59
N PHE A 121 7.64 11.58 -10.34
CA PHE A 121 8.38 10.46 -9.79
C PHE A 121 9.89 10.70 -9.82
N TRP A 122 10.56 10.32 -8.73
CA TRP A 122 12.02 10.40 -8.60
C TRP A 122 12.67 9.03 -8.33
N GLY A 123 11.87 8.00 -8.05
CA GLY A 123 12.36 6.66 -7.81
C GLY A 123 11.44 5.62 -8.45
N ASN A 124 11.96 4.43 -8.66
CA ASN A 124 11.27 3.33 -9.33
C ASN A 124 10.40 2.50 -8.38
N GLU A 125 9.65 1.54 -8.93
CA GLU A 125 8.75 0.65 -8.19
C GLU A 125 9.45 -0.09 -7.05
N GLU A 126 10.65 -0.65 -7.29
CA GLU A 126 11.40 -1.38 -6.27
C GLU A 126 11.77 -0.50 -5.08
N GLN A 127 12.23 0.73 -5.35
CA GLN A 127 12.57 1.70 -4.31
C GLN A 127 11.35 2.11 -3.49
N ILE A 128 10.20 2.30 -4.15
CA ILE A 128 8.93 2.67 -3.51
C ILE A 128 8.45 1.54 -2.59
N LEU A 129 8.34 0.31 -3.11
CA LEU A 129 7.91 -0.86 -2.33
C LEU A 129 8.88 -1.13 -1.18
N ARG A 130 10.19 -1.09 -1.43
CA ARG A 130 11.19 -1.29 -0.37
C ARG A 130 11.01 -0.28 0.75
N LYS A 131 10.82 1.01 0.45
CA LYS A 131 10.55 2.03 1.49
C LYS A 131 9.25 1.76 2.22
N PHE A 132 8.18 1.37 1.52
CA PHE A 132 6.89 1.03 2.12
C PHE A 132 7.05 -0.06 3.18
N PHE A 133 7.61 -1.21 2.81
CA PHE A 133 7.78 -2.34 3.74
C PHE A 133 8.89 -2.15 4.77
N THR A 134 9.88 -1.27 4.53
CA THR A 134 10.95 -1.01 5.52
C THR A 134 10.50 -0.04 6.61
N PHE A 135 9.80 1.04 6.23
CA PHE A 135 9.48 2.13 7.16
C PHE A 135 8.06 2.08 7.71
N PHE A 136 7.16 1.38 7.03
CA PHE A 136 5.74 1.31 7.38
C PHE A 136 5.27 -0.13 7.59
N ASP A 137 6.17 -0.99 8.08
CA ASP A 137 5.80 -2.33 8.53
C ASP A 137 4.69 -2.25 9.59
N GLY A 138 3.72 -3.17 9.50
CA GLY A 138 2.52 -3.17 10.32
C GLY A 138 1.43 -2.17 9.93
N PHE A 139 1.68 -1.25 8.98
CA PHE A 139 0.64 -0.34 8.47
C PHE A 139 0.04 -0.87 7.16
N ARG A 140 -1.29 -0.87 7.07
CA ARG A 140 -1.99 -1.35 5.86
C ARG A 140 -2.25 -0.24 4.84
N VAL A 141 -2.36 1.00 5.30
CA VAL A 141 -2.49 2.22 4.50
C VAL A 141 -1.65 3.33 5.12
N VAL A 142 -0.94 4.07 4.28
CA VAL A 142 -0.17 5.26 4.66
C VAL A 142 -0.56 6.44 3.77
N PHE A 143 -0.68 7.61 4.39
CA PHE A 143 -0.90 8.87 3.69
C PHE A 143 0.35 9.72 3.75
N SER A 144 0.53 10.58 2.75
CA SER A 144 1.45 11.70 2.88
C SER A 144 1.02 12.66 3.98
N SER A 145 1.97 13.44 4.47
CA SER A 145 1.77 14.37 5.57
C SER A 145 2.23 15.77 5.20
N GLU A 146 1.56 16.77 5.74
CA GLU A 146 1.85 18.19 5.52
C GLU A 146 1.83 19.00 6.84
N PRO A 147 2.38 20.24 6.84
CA PRO A 147 2.47 21.04 8.07
C PRO A 147 1.16 21.74 8.44
N PHE A 148 0.15 21.78 7.55
CA PHE A 148 -1.10 22.51 7.76
C PHE A 148 -2.30 21.58 7.94
N CYS A 149 -3.12 21.84 8.97
CA CYS A 149 -4.39 21.17 9.14
C CYS A 149 -5.44 21.84 8.25
N TRP A 150 -5.64 21.31 7.05
CA TRP A 150 -6.56 21.82 6.04
C TRP A 150 -7.61 20.76 5.69
N PRO A 151 -8.85 21.13 5.32
CA PRO A 151 -9.39 22.50 5.32
C PRO A 151 -9.85 22.97 6.71
N ASN A 152 -10.19 22.04 7.61
CA ASN A 152 -10.76 22.37 8.92
C ASN A 152 -9.69 22.36 10.03
N LYS A 153 -9.14 23.53 10.34
CA LYS A 153 -8.11 23.72 11.39
C LYS A 153 -8.54 23.29 12.79
N ASN A 154 -9.86 23.25 13.07
CA ASN A 154 -10.38 22.83 14.37
C ASN A 154 -10.18 21.33 14.64
N LEU A 155 -9.80 20.55 13.61
CA LEU A 155 -9.47 19.14 13.75
C LEU A 155 -8.03 18.91 14.25
N ALA A 156 -7.17 19.94 14.24
CA ALA A 156 -5.77 19.81 14.63
C ALA A 156 -5.55 19.18 16.03
N PRO A 157 -6.33 19.51 17.08
CA PRO A 157 -6.18 18.87 18.39
C PRO A 157 -6.49 17.36 18.40
N LYS A 158 -7.24 16.85 17.42
CA LYS A 158 -7.62 15.43 17.32
C LYS A 158 -6.53 14.55 16.70
N TYR A 159 -5.58 15.15 15.97
CA TYR A 159 -4.46 14.39 15.41
C TYR A 159 -3.53 13.90 16.54
N PRO A 160 -2.94 12.70 16.42
CA PRO A 160 -1.86 12.29 17.31
C PRO A 160 -0.73 13.35 17.34
N LEU A 161 -0.07 13.48 18.49
CA LEU A 161 1.13 14.31 18.59
C LEU A 161 2.30 13.58 17.92
N VAL A 162 3.11 14.33 17.18
CA VAL A 162 4.33 13.83 16.53
C VAL A 162 5.53 14.61 17.05
N ASN A 163 6.64 13.91 17.31
CA ASN A 163 7.86 14.54 17.83
C ASN A 163 8.66 15.26 16.73
N PHE A 164 8.63 14.73 15.51
CA PHE A 164 9.34 15.26 14.35
C PHE A 164 8.53 14.98 13.08
N GLY A 165 8.66 15.85 12.07
CA GLY A 165 7.97 15.73 10.79
C GLY A 165 6.64 16.48 10.72
N CYS A 166 5.92 16.26 9.63
CA CYS A 166 4.61 16.86 9.40
C CYS A 166 3.51 16.06 10.13
N ARG A 167 2.52 16.77 10.69
CA ARG A 167 1.52 16.18 11.59
C ARG A 167 0.20 15.84 10.90
N TYR A 168 -0.16 16.57 9.86
CA TYR A 168 -1.51 16.51 9.29
C TYR A 168 -1.51 15.71 7.99
N LEU A 169 -2.64 15.04 7.72
CA LEU A 169 -2.81 14.22 6.53
C LEU A 169 -2.90 15.11 5.29
N ASN A 170 -2.29 14.68 4.19
CA ASN A 170 -2.51 15.21 2.85
C ASN A 170 -3.01 14.08 1.92
N SER A 171 -4.09 14.34 1.18
CA SER A 171 -4.73 13.33 0.33
C SER A 171 -4.07 13.16 -1.05
N GLY A 172 -3.13 14.03 -1.42
CA GLY A 172 -2.51 14.03 -2.74
C GLY A 172 -1.60 12.83 -3.00
N VAL A 173 -1.14 12.13 -1.95
CA VAL A 173 -0.44 10.86 -2.08
C VAL A 173 -0.83 9.92 -0.95
N PHE A 174 -1.22 8.69 -1.29
CA PHE A 174 -1.42 7.61 -0.32
C PHE A 174 -1.11 6.25 -0.95
N MET A 175 -0.73 5.30 -0.10
CA MET A 175 -0.29 3.97 -0.51
C MET A 175 -0.82 2.92 0.46
N GLY A 176 -1.23 1.77 -0.04
CA GLY A 176 -1.71 0.69 0.82
C GLY A 176 -2.13 -0.54 0.05
N PHE A 177 -2.47 -1.59 0.78
CA PHE A 177 -2.99 -2.82 0.21
C PHE A 177 -4.34 -2.57 -0.48
N ALA A 178 -4.56 -3.23 -1.63
CA ALA A 178 -5.75 -2.98 -2.45
C ALA A 178 -7.09 -3.16 -1.71
N PRO A 179 -7.31 -4.19 -0.88
CA PRO A 179 -8.54 -4.33 -0.10
C PRO A 179 -8.78 -3.17 0.87
N GLU A 180 -7.74 -2.67 1.53
CA GLU A 180 -7.85 -1.59 2.51
C GLU A 180 -8.05 -0.24 1.84
N ILE A 181 -7.38 0.02 0.72
CA ILE A 181 -7.67 1.20 -0.11
C ILE A 181 -9.12 1.14 -0.61
N TRP A 182 -9.59 -0.02 -1.06
CA TRP A 182 -10.97 -0.21 -1.48
C TRP A 182 -11.97 0.06 -0.34
N SER A 183 -11.73 -0.51 0.84
CA SER A 183 -12.57 -0.29 2.01
C SER A 183 -12.59 1.18 2.44
N LEU A 184 -11.42 1.82 2.49
CA LEU A 184 -11.25 3.22 2.84
C LEU A 184 -12.04 4.16 1.91
N ILE A 185 -11.88 4.00 0.59
CA ILE A 185 -12.56 4.87 -0.36
C ILE A 185 -14.06 4.64 -0.37
N ASN A 186 -14.58 3.48 0.07
CA ASN A 186 -16.02 3.17 0.13
C ASN A 186 -16.65 3.36 1.52
N TYR A 187 -15.90 3.87 2.51
CA TYR A 187 -16.35 3.89 3.91
C TYR A 187 -17.58 4.79 4.16
N LYS A 188 -17.70 5.92 3.46
CA LYS A 188 -18.82 6.87 3.55
C LYS A 188 -19.19 7.39 2.17
N ASP A 189 -20.39 7.93 2.01
CA ASP A 189 -20.76 8.66 0.79
C ASP A 189 -19.93 9.94 0.65
N VAL A 190 -19.78 10.39 -0.60
CA VAL A 190 -19.05 11.61 -0.98
C VAL A 190 -19.64 12.15 -2.26
N GLU A 191 -19.94 13.44 -2.29
CA GLU A 191 -20.39 14.15 -3.49
C GLU A 191 -19.19 14.59 -4.33
N ASP A 192 -19.40 14.83 -5.62
CA ASP A 192 -18.29 15.17 -6.53
C ASP A 192 -17.54 16.44 -6.06
N ASN A 193 -18.26 17.43 -5.53
CA ASN A 193 -17.72 18.70 -5.05
C ASN A 193 -17.34 18.73 -3.56
N ASP A 194 -17.50 17.62 -2.83
CA ASP A 194 -16.98 17.51 -1.47
C ASP A 194 -15.45 17.56 -1.46
N ASP A 195 -14.87 17.85 -0.29
CA ASP A 195 -13.42 17.92 -0.12
C ASP A 195 -12.81 16.54 0.12
N ASP A 196 -11.92 16.10 -0.77
CA ASP A 196 -11.28 14.79 -0.64
C ASP A 196 -10.35 14.71 0.57
N GLN A 197 -9.61 15.78 0.86
CA GLN A 197 -8.75 15.85 2.02
C GLN A 197 -9.54 15.77 3.33
N LEU A 198 -10.67 16.45 3.44
CA LEU A 198 -11.55 16.40 4.60
C LEU A 198 -12.19 15.02 4.76
N TYR A 199 -12.59 14.37 3.65
CA TYR A 199 -13.08 12.99 3.65
C TYR A 199 -12.07 12.05 4.33
N TYR A 200 -10.83 12.02 3.83
CA TYR A 200 -9.79 11.16 4.39
C TYR A 200 -9.37 11.59 5.81
N THR A 201 -9.37 12.88 6.11
CA THR A 201 -9.11 13.39 7.47
C THR A 201 -10.13 12.86 8.48
N HIS A 202 -11.42 12.85 8.13
CA HIS A 202 -12.46 12.31 9.02
C HIS A 202 -12.31 10.81 9.25
N LEU A 203 -11.94 10.04 8.21
CA LEU A 203 -11.66 8.62 8.37
C LEU A 203 -10.41 8.37 9.21
N TYR A 204 -9.35 9.12 8.94
CA TYR A 204 -8.09 9.03 9.70
C TYR A 204 -8.30 9.37 11.16
N LEU A 205 -9.10 10.37 11.51
CA LEU A 205 -9.28 10.79 12.91
C LEU A 205 -10.21 9.87 13.72
N ASP A 206 -11.01 9.04 13.06
CA ASP A 206 -11.87 8.07 13.73
C ASP A 206 -11.08 6.80 14.10
N GLU A 207 -10.89 6.59 15.39
CA GLU A 207 -10.14 5.44 15.91
C GLU A 207 -10.74 4.10 15.53
N LYS A 208 -12.07 3.98 15.49
CA LYS A 208 -12.73 2.72 15.14
C LYS A 208 -12.45 2.35 13.70
N ILE A 209 -12.45 3.34 12.82
CA ILE A 209 -12.13 3.17 11.41
C ILE A 209 -10.67 2.74 11.26
N ARG A 210 -9.73 3.46 11.90
CA ARG A 210 -8.30 3.10 11.86
C ARG A 210 -8.04 1.66 12.32
N VAL A 211 -8.68 1.24 13.42
CA VAL A 211 -8.52 -0.12 13.94
C VAL A 211 -9.11 -1.15 12.97
N SER A 212 -10.28 -0.89 12.39
CA SER A 212 -10.92 -1.81 11.43
C SER A 212 -10.14 -2.03 10.13
N LEU A 213 -9.33 -1.04 9.71
CA LEU A 213 -8.46 -1.14 8.53
C LEU A 213 -7.09 -1.77 8.82
N SER A 214 -6.80 -2.06 10.09
CA SER A 214 -5.51 -2.62 10.53
C SER A 214 -5.57 -4.12 10.80
N SER A 215 -6.77 -4.72 10.78
CA SER A 215 -7.07 -6.11 11.12
C SER A 215 -7.19 -7.03 9.91
#